data_AF-A0A660SE41-F1
#
_entry.id   AF-A0A660SE41-F1
#
_cell.length_a   1.000
_cell.length_b   1.000
_cell.length_c   1.000
_cell.angle_alpha   90.00
_cell.angle_beta   90.00
_cell.angle_gamma   90.00
#
_symmetry.space_group_name_H-M   'P 1'
#
loop_
_entity.id
_entity.type
_entity.pdbx_description
1 polymer ?
#
loop_
_entity_poly.entity_id
_entity_poly.type
_entity_poly.pdbx_seq_one_letter_code
_entity_poly.pdbx_strand_id
1 'polypeptide(L)'
;MRKAVIFLLPLTLGAAHILIWNYDPLDRYYEPELSDSVDCSYWLKEAVSAHGHTYEVRNGKTLPADLDPYDCIIATLGFFRC
;
A
#
# COMPACT_ATOMS: atom_id res chain seq x y z
N MET A 1 -9.56 11.47 -48.57
CA MET A 1 -9.30 11.98 -47.20
C MET A 1 -9.56 10.85 -46.22
N ARG A 2 -8.52 10.22 -45.66
CA ARG A 2 -8.66 9.10 -44.72
C ARG A 2 -9.04 9.66 -43.35
N LYS A 3 -10.24 9.34 -42.87
CA LYS A 3 -10.69 9.68 -41.51
C LYS A 3 -9.87 8.82 -40.54
N ALA A 4 -8.94 9.45 -39.82
CA ALA A 4 -8.24 8.79 -38.72
C ALA A 4 -9.25 8.61 -37.57
N VAL A 5 -9.64 7.37 -37.32
CA VAL A 5 -10.41 7.00 -36.12
C VAL A 5 -9.41 6.93 -34.97
N ILE A 6 -9.40 7.94 -34.12
CA ILE A 6 -8.64 7.93 -32.86
C ILE A 6 -9.41 7.01 -31.92
N PHE A 7 -8.91 5.78 -31.72
CA PHE A 7 -9.34 4.93 -30.63
C PHE A 7 -8.85 5.58 -29.33
N LEU A 8 -9.75 6.23 -28.58
CA LEU A 8 -9.54 6.44 -27.15
C LEU A 8 -9.56 5.06 -26.49
N LEU A 9 -8.39 4.41 -26.40
CA LEU A 9 -8.23 3.37 -25.39
C LEU A 9 -8.46 4.05 -24.04
N PRO A 10 -9.39 3.57 -23.21
CA PRO A 10 -9.29 3.90 -21.81
C PRO A 10 -7.93 3.33 -21.37
N LEU A 11 -6.98 4.21 -21.05
CA LEU A 11 -5.88 3.86 -20.17
C LEU A 11 -6.53 3.48 -18.85
N THR A 12 -7.03 2.25 -18.75
CA THR A 12 -7.35 1.64 -17.48
C THR A 12 -6.01 1.56 -16.77
N LEU A 13 -5.71 2.56 -15.95
CA LEU A 13 -4.71 2.42 -14.91
C LEU A 13 -5.12 1.16 -14.15
N GLY A 14 -4.39 0.06 -14.38
CA GLY A 14 -4.72 -1.21 -13.75
C GLY A 14 -4.70 -1.02 -12.24
N ALA A 15 -5.69 -1.56 -11.55
CA ALA A 15 -5.65 -1.62 -10.09
C ALA A 15 -4.43 -2.46 -9.70
N ALA A 16 -3.36 -1.81 -9.21
CA ALA A 16 -2.17 -2.50 -8.71
C ALA A 16 -2.53 -3.42 -7.53
N HIS A 17 -1.83 -4.54 -7.42
CA HIS A 17 -1.87 -5.42 -6.26
C HIS A 17 -0.64 -5.16 -5.38
N ILE A 18 -0.86 -4.54 -4.21
CA ILE A 18 0.21 -4.03 -3.34
C ILE A 18 0.38 -4.91 -2.10
N LEU A 19 1.62 -5.30 -1.80
CA LEU A 19 1.95 -5.90 -0.51
C LEU A 19 2.26 -4.78 0.50
N ILE A 20 1.49 -4.72 1.58
CA ILE A 20 1.81 -3.92 2.76
C ILE A 20 2.42 -4.87 3.79
N TRP A 21 3.74 -4.83 3.92
CA TRP A 21 4.46 -5.63 4.91
C TRP A 21 4.74 -4.79 6.16
N ASN A 22 4.13 -5.19 7.27
CA ASN A 22 4.30 -4.54 8.56
C ASN A 22 5.17 -5.40 9.49
N TYR A 23 6.38 -4.93 9.74
CA TYR A 23 7.35 -5.64 10.57
C TYR A 23 6.86 -5.85 12.01
N ASP A 24 6.27 -4.81 12.61
CA ASP A 24 5.77 -4.83 13.98
C ASP A 24 4.33 -4.28 14.06
N PRO A 25 3.31 -5.14 14.21
CA PRO A 25 1.91 -4.73 14.26
C PRO A 25 1.52 -3.97 15.54
N LEU A 26 2.38 -3.99 16.57
CA LEU A 26 2.16 -3.21 17.78
C LEU A 26 2.74 -1.81 17.66
N ASP A 27 3.40 -1.51 16.54
CA ASP A 27 4.12 -0.27 16.38
C ASP A 27 3.22 0.86 15.89
N ARG A 28 2.64 1.52 16.88
CA ARG A 28 1.88 2.75 16.73
C ARG A 28 2.72 3.90 17.25
N TYR A 29 2.86 4.96 16.47
CA TYR A 29 3.53 6.17 16.93
C TYR A 29 2.51 7.14 17.48
N TYR A 30 2.78 7.75 18.64
CA TYR A 30 1.91 8.79 19.17
C TYR A 30 2.11 10.09 18.38
N GLU A 31 1.00 10.66 17.91
CA GLU A 31 0.94 11.95 17.23
C GLU A 31 0.33 12.99 18.17
N PRO A 32 1.14 13.88 18.79
CA PRO A 32 0.65 14.85 19.76
C PRO A 32 -0.43 15.79 19.21
N GLU A 33 -0.36 16.16 17.93
CA GLU A 33 -1.34 17.07 17.32
C GLU A 33 -2.74 16.43 17.22
N LEU A 34 -2.78 15.11 17.09
CA LEU A 34 -4.02 14.33 17.07
C LEU A 34 -4.42 13.84 18.47
N SER A 35 -3.54 14.01 19.46
CA SER A 35 -3.68 13.43 20.81
C SER A 35 -3.99 11.93 20.79
N ASP A 36 -3.51 11.22 19.76
CA ASP A 36 -3.80 9.81 19.51
C ASP A 36 -2.59 9.12 18.88
N SER A 37 -2.63 7.79 18.75
CA SER A 37 -1.60 7.02 18.07
C SER A 37 -1.98 6.69 16.63
N VAL A 38 -1.01 6.82 15.73
CA VAL A 38 -1.15 6.54 14.31
C VAL A 38 -0.65 5.13 14.02
N ASP A 39 -1.51 4.38 13.34
CA ASP A 39 -1.21 3.06 12.80
C ASP A 39 -0.86 3.21 11.32
N CYS A 40 0.44 3.20 11.00
CA CYS A 40 0.91 3.41 9.63
C CYS A 40 0.34 2.38 8.66
N SER A 41 0.27 1.12 9.09
CA SER A 41 -0.27 0.03 8.27
C SER A 41 -1.75 0.25 7.96
N TYR A 42 -2.51 0.79 8.93
CA TYR A 42 -3.90 1.20 8.73
C TYR A 42 -4.04 2.25 7.64
N TRP A 43 -3.33 3.37 7.75
CA TRP A 43 -3.47 4.48 6.81
C TRP A 43 -2.95 4.16 5.41
N LEU A 44 -1.96 3.27 5.29
CA LEU A 44 -1.54 2.75 3.98
C LEU A 44 -2.66 1.98 3.30
N LYS A 45 -3.41 1.13 4.02
CA LYS A 45 -4.57 0.41 3.45
C LYS A 45 -5.64 1.37 2.96
N GLU A 46 -5.98 2.37 3.79
CA GLU A 46 -6.97 3.38 3.42
C GLU A 46 -6.53 4.16 2.18
N ALA A 47 -5.26 4.58 2.12
CA ALA A 47 -4.72 5.28 0.97
C ALA A 47 -4.73 4.42 -0.30
N VAL A 48 -4.30 3.16 -0.22
CA VAL A 48 -4.30 2.23 -1.36
C VAL A 48 -5.73 1.98 -1.84
N SER A 49 -6.67 1.74 -0.92
CA SER A 49 -8.08 1.52 -1.26
C SER A 49 -8.71 2.76 -1.89
N ALA A 50 -8.45 3.95 -1.35
CA ALA A 50 -8.96 5.22 -1.86
C ALA A 50 -8.51 5.52 -3.31
N HIS A 51 -7.39 4.96 -3.76
CA HIS A 51 -6.87 5.09 -5.12
C HIS A 51 -7.29 3.94 -6.05
N GLY A 52 -8.19 3.06 -5.62
CA GLY A 52 -8.72 1.98 -6.46
C GLY A 52 -7.75 0.82 -6.66
N HIS A 53 -6.74 0.68 -5.80
CA HIS A 53 -5.81 -0.43 -5.79
C HIS A 53 -6.25 -1.51 -4.80
N THR A 54 -5.69 -2.71 -4.96
CA THR A 54 -5.89 -3.81 -4.01
C THR A 54 -4.64 -4.01 -3.19
N TYR A 55 -4.78 -4.61 -2.00
CA TYR A 55 -3.63 -4.88 -1.16
C TYR A 55 -3.77 -6.19 -0.39
N GLU A 56 -2.61 -6.73 -0.01
CA GLU A 56 -2.48 -7.74 1.02
C GLU A 56 -1.63 -7.20 2.18
N VAL A 57 -2.05 -7.49 3.41
CA VAL A 57 -1.32 -7.08 4.61
C VAL A 57 -0.63 -8.30 5.20
N ARG A 58 0.69 -8.21 5.40
CA ARG A 58 1.48 -9.25 6.06
C ARG A 58 2.18 -8.65 7.27
N ASN A 59 1.92 -9.22 8.43
CA ASN A 59 2.59 -8.84 9.67
C ASN A 59 3.70 -9.85 9.99
N GLY A 60 4.85 -9.37 10.48
CA GLY A 60 5.88 -10.21 11.08
C GLY A 60 7.30 -9.94 10.58
N LYS A 61 8.25 -10.68 11.14
CA LYS A 61 9.70 -10.42 10.99
C LYS A 61 10.29 -10.80 9.63
N THR A 62 9.54 -11.49 8.79
CA THR A 62 10.01 -12.00 7.50
C THR A 62 9.03 -11.62 6.40
N LEU A 63 9.57 -11.21 5.24
CA LEU A 63 8.80 -11.06 4.02
C LEU A 63 8.33 -12.42 3.48
N PRO A 64 7.23 -12.46 2.71
CA PRO A 64 6.83 -13.63 1.95
C PRO A 64 7.96 -14.13 1.03
N ALA A 65 8.03 -15.44 0.83
CA ALA A 65 9.05 -16.05 -0.04
C ALA A 65 8.78 -15.77 -1.54
N ASP A 66 7.52 -15.58 -1.90
CA ASP A 66 7.09 -15.21 -3.24
C ASP A 66 6.57 -13.78 -3.24
N LEU A 67 7.14 -12.96 -4.13
CA LEU A 67 6.83 -11.54 -4.28
C LEU A 67 6.38 -11.19 -5.70
N ASP A 68 6.45 -12.13 -6.64
CA ASP A 68 6.07 -11.95 -8.05
C ASP A 68 4.60 -11.49 -8.24
N PRO A 69 3.63 -11.87 -7.37
CA PRO A 69 2.25 -11.41 -7.52
C PRO A 69 2.01 -9.92 -7.26
N TYR A 70 2.97 -9.18 -6.68
CA TYR A 70 2.76 -7.81 -6.25
C TYR A 70 3.43 -6.81 -7.20
N ASP A 71 2.69 -5.79 -7.61
CA ASP A 71 3.21 -4.69 -8.43
C ASP A 71 4.07 -3.71 -7.61
N CYS A 72 3.84 -3.66 -6.29
CA CYS A 72 4.54 -2.80 -5.35
C CYS A 72 4.57 -3.43 -3.95
N ILE A 73 5.66 -3.19 -3.22
CA ILE A 73 5.82 -3.61 -1.83
C ILE A 73 6.11 -2.38 -0.98
N ILE A 74 5.29 -2.16 0.04
CA ILE A 74 5.45 -1.10 1.03
C ILE A 74 5.81 -1.75 2.36
N ALA A 75 7.02 -1.44 2.86
CA ALA A 75 7.54 -1.98 4.12
C ALA A 75 7.43 -0.94 5.24
N THR A 76 6.70 -1.26 6.32
CA THR A 76 6.71 -0.48 7.56
C THR A 76 7.59 -1.20 8.57
N LEU A 77 8.77 -0.63 8.86
CA LEU A 77 9.77 -1.25 9.74
C LEU A 77 9.53 -0.99 11.24
N GLY A 78 8.49 -0.23 11.56
CA GLY A 78 8.25 0.29 12.90
C GLY A 78 9.30 1.34 13.33
N PHE A 79 9.11 1.85 14.53
CA PHE A 79 9.98 2.73 15.28
C PHE A 79 10.82 1.91 16.23
N PHE A 80 12.05 2.37 16.43
CA PHE A 80 12.89 1.82 17.47
C PHE A 80 12.32 2.22 18.84
N ARG A 81 11.75 1.27 19.57
CA ARG A 81 11.35 1.46 20.96
C ARG A 81 12.60 1.35 21.84
N CYS A 82 13.18 2.50 22.21
CA CYS A 82 14.24 2.56 23.22
C CYS A 82 13.67 2.54 24.64
#